data_AF-A0AAD4W476-F1
#
_entry.id   AF-A0AAD4W476-F1
#
_cell.length_a   1.000
_cell.length_b   1.000
_cell.length_c   1.000
_cell.angle_alpha   90.00
_cell.angle_beta   90.00
_cell.angle_gamma   90.00
#
_symmetry.space_group_name_H-M   'P 1'
#
loop_
_entity.id
_entity.type
_entity.pdbx_description
1 polymer ?
#
loop_
_entity_poly.entity_id
_entity_poly.type
_entity_poly.pdbx_seq_one_letter_code
_entity_poly.pdbx_strand_id
1 'polypeptide(L)'
;MLIYRRTENLELVGYADANLEKAEDGYTFTSCFLFKMAGAVGAWKSAKQSGVSSSTMFSEYIACYEATSHAVWLRYFIKDIKVMDSISSPIQIYNDNSAAVFHCMNNKMLPGLQHINRSI
;
A
#
# COMPACT_ATOMS: atom_id res chain seq x y z
N MET A 1 9.00 -6.87 -29.69
CA MET A 1 10.02 -7.56 -28.88
C MET A 1 10.23 -6.74 -27.62
N LEU A 2 10.06 -7.34 -26.44
CA LEU A 2 10.30 -6.65 -25.16
C LEU A 2 11.81 -6.67 -24.89
N ILE A 3 12.44 -5.50 -24.76
CA ILE A 3 13.87 -5.38 -24.45
C ILE A 3 13.97 -4.86 -23.02
N TYR A 4 14.59 -5.62 -22.13
CA TYR A 4 14.84 -5.20 -20.76
C TYR A 4 16.33 -5.31 -20.44
N ARG A 5 16.82 -4.40 -19.62
CA ARG A 5 18.20 -4.42 -19.12
C ARG A 5 18.26 -5.27 -17.86
N ARG A 6 19.17 -6.25 -17.83
CA ARG A 6 19.48 -6.96 -16.59
C ARG A 6 20.14 -5.98 -15.62
N THR A 7 19.64 -5.95 -14.40
CA THR A 7 20.15 -5.13 -13.31
C THR A 7 20.46 -6.03 -12.12
N GLU A 8 21.57 -5.78 -11.44
CA GLU A 8 21.99 -6.53 -10.24
C GLU A 8 21.37 -5.98 -8.96
N ASN A 9 20.85 -4.74 -9.00
CA ASN A 9 20.19 -4.06 -7.89
C ASN A 9 18.74 -3.71 -8.27
N LEU A 10 17.79 -4.60 -7.97
CA LEU A 10 16.38 -4.31 -8.18
C LEU A 10 15.91 -3.26 -7.17
N GLU A 11 15.75 -2.04 -7.66
CA GLU A 11 15.05 -0.99 -6.91
C GLU A 11 13.55 -1.29 -6.96
N LEU A 12 12.99 -1.64 -5.80
CA LEU A 12 11.56 -1.83 -5.58
C LEU A 12 11.06 -0.69 -4.67
N VAL A 13 10.21 0.17 -5.23
CA VAL A 13 9.61 1.32 -4.53
C VAL A 13 8.09 1.25 -4.67
N GLY A 14 7.40 1.38 -3.54
CA GLY A 14 5.95 1.43 -3.48
C GLY A 14 5.42 2.86 -3.31
N TYR A 15 4.20 3.06 -3.77
CA TYR A 15 3.37 4.23 -3.52
C TYR A 15 2.00 3.75 -3.09
N ALA A 16 1.39 4.41 -2.13
CA ALA A 16 0.03 4.14 -1.67
C ALA A 16 -0.73 5.46 -1.58
N ASP A 17 -1.99 5.43 -1.97
CA ASP A 17 -2.87 6.60 -2.03
C ASP A 17 -4.33 6.16 -1.84
N ALA A 18 -5.19 7.05 -1.34
CA ALA A 18 -6.60 6.80 -1.20
C ALA A 18 -7.45 8.00 -1.63
N ASN A 19 -8.33 7.79 -2.61
CA ASN A 19 -9.23 8.83 -3.08
C ASN A 19 -10.63 8.70 -2.47
N LEU A 20 -11.28 9.85 -2.25
CA LEU A 20 -12.68 9.94 -1.84
C LEU A 20 -13.56 10.23 -3.05
N GLU A 21 -14.58 9.39 -3.26
CA GLU A 21 -15.57 9.56 -4.31
C GLU A 21 -16.97 9.65 -3.72
N LYS A 22 -17.81 10.49 -4.33
CA LYS A 22 -19.24 10.57 -3.99
C LYS A 22 -19.96 9.42 -4.69
N ALA A 23 -20.75 8.67 -3.93
CA ALA A 23 -21.59 7.57 -4.41
C ALA A 23 -23.07 7.89 -4.15
N GLU A 24 -23.98 7.10 -4.73
CA GLU A 24 -25.44 7.26 -4.53
C GLU A 24 -25.81 7.11 -3.04
N ASP A 25 -25.16 6.17 -2.35
CA ASP A 25 -25.40 5.86 -0.93
C ASP A 25 -24.50 6.65 0.05
N GLY A 26 -23.76 7.66 -0.44
CA GLY A 26 -22.91 8.52 0.39
C GLY A 26 -21.50 8.73 -0.16
N TYR A 27 -20.49 8.34 0.61
CA TYR A 27 -19.08 8.48 0.23
C TYR A 27 -18.41 7.11 0.22
N THR A 28 -17.59 6.85 -0.80
CA THR A 28 -16.77 5.65 -0.90
C THR A 28 -15.31 6.06 -1.03
N PHE A 29 -14.44 5.34 -0.33
CA PHE A 29 -13.00 5.50 -0.49
C PHE A 29 -12.47 4.40 -1.41
N THR A 30 -11.53 4.76 -2.26
CA THR A 30 -10.80 3.84 -3.14
C THR A 30 -9.35 3.86 -2.73
N SER A 31 -8.82 2.75 -2.23
CA SER A 31 -7.38 2.60 -2.01
C SER A 31 -6.70 2.20 -3.30
N CYS A 32 -5.49 2.68 -3.49
CA CYS A 32 -4.63 2.22 -4.54
C CYS A 32 -3.17 2.11 -4.07
N PHE A 33 -2.42 1.29 -4.79
CA PHE A 33 -0.98 1.24 -4.67
C PHE A 33 -0.33 0.97 -6.01
N LEU A 34 0.93 1.36 -6.10
CA LEU A 34 1.78 1.21 -7.28
C LEU A 34 3.18 0.78 -6.82
N PHE A 35 3.72 -0.28 -7.40
CA PHE A 35 5.11 -0.70 -7.22
C PHE A 35 5.89 -0.54 -8.51
N LYS A 36 6.96 0.25 -8.41
CA LYS A 36 7.97 0.39 -9.46
C LYS A 36 9.10 -0.60 -9.23
N MET A 37 9.48 -1.30 -10.30
CA MET A 37 10.58 -2.25 -10.38
C MET A 37 11.50 -1.82 -11.52
N ALA A 38 12.78 -1.54 -11.22
CA ALA A 38 13.78 -1.13 -12.20
C ALA A 38 13.32 0.04 -13.12
N GLY A 39 12.62 1.01 -12.54
CA GLY A 39 12.12 2.19 -13.24
C GLY A 39 10.76 2.05 -13.92
N ALA A 40 10.24 0.82 -14.08
CA ALA A 40 8.93 0.56 -14.68
C ALA A 40 7.88 0.17 -13.62
N VAL A 41 6.59 0.42 -13.91
CA VAL A 41 5.49 -0.09 -13.09
C VAL A 41 5.36 -1.58 -13.32
N GLY A 42 5.40 -2.38 -12.25
CA GLY A 42 5.32 -3.83 -12.37
C GLY A 42 4.23 -4.49 -11.53
N ALA A 43 3.71 -3.82 -10.51
CA ALA A 43 2.51 -4.26 -9.80
C ALA A 43 1.69 -3.05 -9.33
N TRP A 44 0.38 -3.16 -9.39
CA TRP A 44 -0.54 -2.10 -8.98
C TRP A 44 -1.90 -2.67 -8.65
N LYS A 45 -2.66 -1.94 -7.86
CA LYS A 45 -4.07 -2.22 -7.56
C LYS A 45 -4.78 -0.89 -7.31
N SER A 46 -6.02 -0.79 -7.75
CA SER A 46 -6.96 0.24 -7.29
C SER A 46 -8.29 -0.45 -7.02
N ALA A 47 -8.83 -0.29 -5.82
CA ALA A 47 -10.05 -0.97 -5.41
C ALA A 47 -10.82 -0.13 -4.39
N LYS A 48 -12.15 -0.20 -4.47
CA LYS A 48 -13.04 0.36 -3.44
C LYS A 48 -12.78 -0.34 -2.10
N GLN A 49 -12.67 0.45 -1.04
CA GLN A 49 -12.55 -0.05 0.32
C GLN A 49 -13.88 -0.70 0.72
N SER A 50 -13.82 -1.90 1.29
CA SER A 50 -15.01 -2.63 1.76
C SER A 50 -15.60 -2.04 3.04
N GLY A 51 -14.79 -1.31 3.81
CA GLY A 51 -15.22 -0.60 5.02
C GLY A 51 -15.44 0.89 4.77
N VAL A 52 -16.25 1.50 5.64
CA VAL A 52 -16.37 2.97 5.68
C VAL A 52 -15.14 3.52 6.40
N SER A 53 -14.28 4.23 5.67
CA SER A 53 -13.24 5.02 6.31
C SER A 53 -13.86 6.25 6.99
N SER A 54 -13.47 6.50 8.23
CA SER A 54 -13.96 7.63 9.03
C SER A 54 -13.24 8.95 8.72
N SER A 55 -12.10 8.90 8.03
CA SER A 55 -11.30 10.07 7.65
C SER A 55 -10.39 9.77 6.45
N THR A 56 -9.87 10.82 5.80
CA THR A 56 -8.84 10.69 4.77
C THR A 56 -7.58 10.03 5.31
N MET A 57 -7.18 10.36 6.54
CA MET A 57 -6.04 9.72 7.20
C MET A 57 -6.22 8.20 7.37
N PHE A 58 -7.42 7.75 7.73
CA PHE A 58 -7.68 6.32 7.90
C PHE A 58 -7.77 5.57 6.55
N SER A 59 -8.27 6.22 5.49
CA SER A 59 -8.30 5.60 4.16
C SER A 59 -6.90 5.46 3.57
N GLU A 60 -6.04 6.46 3.78
CA GLU A 60 -4.62 6.43 3.42
C GLU A 60 -3.84 5.38 4.20
N TYR A 61 -4.16 5.22 5.49
CA TYR A 61 -3.62 4.15 6.32
C TYR A 61 -4.01 2.76 5.77
N ILE A 62 -5.26 2.57 5.34
CA ILE A 62 -5.69 1.32 4.68
C ILE A 62 -4.92 1.11 3.38
N ALA A 63 -4.72 2.14 2.55
CA ALA A 63 -3.93 2.03 1.33
C ALA A 63 -2.47 1.63 1.63
N CYS A 64 -1.85 2.23 2.64
CA CYS A 64 -0.52 1.85 3.13
C CYS A 64 -0.47 0.40 3.62
N TYR A 65 -1.51 -0.07 4.33
CA TYR A 65 -1.62 -1.44 4.79
C TYR A 65 -1.69 -2.42 3.61
N GLU A 66 -2.56 -2.18 2.63
CA GLU A 66 -2.68 -3.02 1.43
C GLU A 66 -1.38 -3.05 0.62
N ALA A 67 -0.74 -1.89 0.45
CA ALA A 67 0.56 -1.78 -0.20
C ALA A 67 1.63 -2.59 0.55
N THR A 68 1.66 -2.50 1.88
CA THR A 68 2.62 -3.25 2.71
C THR A 68 2.43 -4.76 2.57
N SER A 69 1.19 -5.24 2.63
CA SER A 69 0.88 -6.66 2.39
C SER A 69 1.35 -7.12 1.01
N HIS A 70 1.15 -6.30 -0.02
CA HIS A 70 1.59 -6.60 -1.37
C HIS A 70 3.12 -6.54 -1.52
N ALA A 71 3.80 -5.61 -0.84
CA ALA A 71 5.26 -5.52 -0.81
C ALA A 71 5.90 -6.78 -0.19
N VAL A 72 5.31 -7.29 0.90
CA VAL A 72 5.74 -8.55 1.51
C VAL A 72 5.56 -9.70 0.53
N TRP A 73 4.40 -9.78 -0.15
CA TRP A 73 4.16 -10.79 -1.18
C TRP A 73 5.16 -10.69 -2.34
N LEU A 74 5.40 -9.49 -2.87
CA LEU A 74 6.38 -9.24 -3.95
C LEU A 74 7.78 -9.70 -3.58
N ARG A 75 8.22 -9.46 -2.33
CA ARG A 75 9.52 -9.92 -1.82
C ARG A 75 9.68 -11.43 -1.92
N TYR A 76 8.67 -12.20 -1.52
CA TYR A 76 8.70 -13.66 -1.64
C TYR A 76 8.60 -14.10 -3.10
N PHE A 77 7.71 -13.49 -3.87
CA PHE A 77 7.54 -13.79 -5.28
C PHE A 77 8.85 -13.63 -6.07
N ILE A 78 9.55 -12.50 -5.91
CA ILE A 78 10.83 -12.20 -6.59
C ILE A 78 11.92 -13.23 -6.22
N LYS A 79 11.95 -13.64 -4.96
CA LYS A 79 12.86 -14.68 -4.47
C LYS A 79 12.55 -16.03 -5.13
N ASP A 80 11.27 -16.40 -5.20
CA ASP A 80 10.84 -17.70 -5.72
C ASP A 80 11.10 -17.86 -7.22
N ILE A 81 10.91 -16.79 -8.01
CA ILE A 81 11.22 -16.78 -9.44
C ILE A 81 12.72 -16.61 -9.75
N LYS A 82 13.57 -16.55 -8.71
CA LYS A 82 15.04 -16.43 -8.82
C LYS A 82 15.51 -15.26 -9.69
N VAL A 83 14.75 -14.17 -9.72
CA VAL A 83 15.17 -12.94 -10.41
C VAL A 83 16.36 -12.32 -9.68
N MET A 84 16.33 -12.36 -8.34
CA MET A 84 17.44 -12.04 -7.44
C MET A 84 17.36 -12.93 -6.19
N ASP A 85 18.50 -13.20 -5.54
CA ASP A 85 18.56 -14.08 -4.36
C ASP A 85 17.71 -13.53 -3.18
N SER A 86 17.66 -12.21 -3.02
CA SER A 86 16.72 -11.53 -2.13
C SER A 86 16.72 -10.01 -2.35
N ILE A 87 15.64 -9.35 -1.96
CA ILE A 87 15.63 -7.90 -1.72
C ILE A 87 16.25 -7.67 -0.33
N SER A 88 17.50 -7.22 -0.24
CA SER A 88 18.19 -7.09 1.04
C SER A 88 17.73 -5.89 1.86
N SER A 89 17.35 -4.79 1.21
CA SER A 89 16.85 -3.57 1.85
C SER A 89 15.35 -3.65 2.17
N PRO A 90 14.86 -2.91 3.17
CA PRO A 90 13.43 -2.65 3.33
C PRO A 90 12.84 -2.02 2.05
N ILE A 91 11.60 -2.39 1.71
CA ILE A 91 10.88 -1.79 0.58
C ILE A 91 10.30 -0.47 1.07
N GLN A 92 10.69 0.63 0.44
CA GLN A 92 10.17 1.95 0.77
C GLN A 92 8.80 2.15 0.12
N ILE A 93 7.81 2.57 0.93
CA ILE A 93 6.47 2.91 0.46
C ILE A 93 6.24 4.39 0.77
N TYR A 94 5.88 5.16 -0.25
CA TYR A 94 5.56 6.57 -0.14
C TYR A 94 4.04 6.77 -0.03
N ASN A 95 3.66 7.73 0.80
CA ASN A 95 2.30 8.23 0.95
C ASN A 95 2.39 9.74 1.23
N ASP A 96 1.52 10.54 0.64
CA ASP A 96 1.55 12.01 0.76
C ASP A 96 0.85 12.51 2.03
N ASN A 97 0.05 11.67 2.68
CA ASN A 97 -0.62 11.99 3.94
C ASN A 97 0.29 11.72 5.14
N SER A 98 0.91 12.78 5.64
CA SER A 98 1.81 12.73 6.80
C SER A 98 1.16 12.15 8.08
N ALA A 99 -0.15 12.33 8.27
CA ALA A 99 -0.86 11.76 9.42
C ALA A 99 -1.01 10.23 9.28
N ALA A 100 -1.25 9.73 8.08
CA ALA A 100 -1.25 8.29 7.80
C ALA A 100 0.14 7.68 7.97
N VAL A 101 1.18 8.32 7.41
CA VAL A 101 2.58 7.91 7.59
C VAL A 101 2.97 7.87 9.06
N PHE A 102 2.64 8.94 9.82
CA PHE A 102 2.89 8.98 11.26
C PHE A 102 2.21 7.82 11.98
N HIS A 103 0.96 7.49 11.63
CA HIS A 103 0.25 6.40 12.25
C HIS A 103 0.83 5.02 11.92
N CYS A 104 1.23 4.79 10.66
CA CYS A 104 1.92 3.56 10.25
C CYS A 104 3.20 3.32 11.06
N MET A 105 4.01 4.37 11.27
CA MET A 105 5.30 4.26 11.97
C MET A 105 5.15 4.12 13.48
N ASN A 106 4.09 4.68 14.05
CA ASN A 106 3.85 4.71 15.49
C ASN A 106 2.82 3.68 15.93
N ASN A 107 2.74 2.53 15.24
CA ASN A 107 1.82 1.43 15.52
C ASN A 107 2.10 0.74 16.88
N LYS A 108 2.04 1.49 17.98
CA LYS A 108 1.44 1.00 19.21
C LYS A 108 -0.03 0.84 18.86
N MET A 109 -0.52 -0.39 18.76
CA MET A 109 -1.96 -0.61 18.79
C MET A 109 -2.48 0.09 20.05
N LEU A 110 -3.03 1.30 19.88
CA LEU A 110 -3.68 2.01 20.96
C LEU A 110 -4.84 1.11 21.39
N PRO A 111 -4.96 0.75 22.68
CA PRO A 111 -6.08 -0.03 23.20
C PRO A 111 -7.45 0.66 23.09
N GLY A 112 -7.61 1.62 22.17
CA GLY A 112 -8.84 2.35 21.85
C GLY A 112 -9.18 2.38 20.35
N LEU A 113 -8.43 1.68 19.48
CA LEU A 113 -8.82 1.44 18.08
C LEU A 113 -9.60 0.12 17.90
N GLN A 114 -9.84 -0.62 18.98
CA GLN A 114 -10.81 -1.71 19.00
C GLN A 114 -12.19 -1.12 19.29
N HIS A 115 -13.05 -1.14 18.28
CA HIS A 115 -14.49 -0.85 18.32
C HIS A 115 -14.90 0.61 18.63
N ILE A 116 -15.25 1.35 17.57
CA ILE A 116 -16.39 2.26 17.68
C ILE A 116 -17.64 1.37 17.57
N ASN A 117 -18.22 1.03 18.72
CA ASN A 117 -19.56 0.49 18.78
C ASN A 117 -20.51 1.56 18.19
N ARG A 118 -21.06 1.30 17.00
CA ARG A 118 -22.28 2.00 16.60
C ARG A 118 -23.42 1.29 17.31
N SER A 119 -23.89 1.89 18.40
CA SER A 119 -25.22 1.61 18.94
C SER A 119 -26.23 1.88 17.81
N ILE A 120 -26.88 0.82 17.35
CA ILE A 120 -28.17 0.91 16.66
C ILE A 120 -29.23 1.11 17.74
#